data_AF-A0A7X7ZEP3-F1
#
_entry.id   AF-A0A7X7ZEP3-F1
#
_cell.length_a   1.000
_cell.length_b   1.000
_cell.length_c   1.000
_cell.angle_alpha   90.00
_cell.angle_beta   90.00
_cell.angle_gamma   90.00
#
_symmetry.space_group_name_H-M   'P 1'
#
loop_
_entity.id
_entity.type
_entity.pdbx_description
1 polymer ?
#
loop_
_entity_poly.entity_id
_entity_poly.type
_entity_poly.pdbx_seq_one_letter_code
_entity_poly.pdbx_strand_id
1 'polypeptide(L)'
;MKLVCLWDADAEKAYALHQTFEEDENGFMNAAYGLSREEFLQYIEKKEKQAQGKGLPEGYVPSTEYILINDEGEYVGIFNLRHYLNKKWLFINKCGYINQRI
;
A
#
# COMPACT_ATOMS: atom_id res chain seq x y z
N MET A 1 -14.86 -0.58 12.15
CA MET A 1 -13.73 -0.66 11.18
C MET A 1 -12.56 0.19 11.64
N LYS A 2 -11.33 -0.28 11.44
CA LYS A 2 -10.07 0.40 11.82
C LYS A 2 -9.08 0.38 10.66
N LEU A 3 -8.31 1.47 10.50
CA LEU A 3 -7.13 1.50 9.64
C LEU A 3 -5.87 1.33 10.50
N VAL A 4 -4.96 0.48 10.07
CA VAL A 4 -3.62 0.32 10.66
C VAL A 4 -2.57 0.49 9.57
N CYS A 5 -1.42 1.08 9.88
CA CYS A 5 -0.31 1.12 8.95
C CYS A 5 0.14 -0.31 8.63
N LEU A 6 0.59 -0.56 7.40
CA LEU A 6 1.05 -1.87 6.99
C LEU A 6 2.14 -2.44 7.91
N TRP A 7 3.09 -1.62 8.36
CA TRP A 7 4.18 -2.03 9.25
C TRP A 7 3.76 -2.27 10.70
N ASP A 8 2.58 -1.80 11.11
CA ASP A 8 1.99 -2.05 12.42
C ASP A 8 0.96 -3.21 12.38
N ALA A 9 0.70 -3.75 11.18
CA ALA A 9 -0.25 -4.82 10.95
C ALA A 9 0.39 -6.21 11.15
N ASP A 10 -0.45 -7.22 11.31
CA ASP A 10 -0.03 -8.62 11.28
C ASP A 10 0.48 -8.96 9.87
N ALA A 11 1.79 -9.23 9.77
CA ALA A 11 2.46 -9.44 8.49
C ALA A 11 1.92 -10.65 7.72
N GLU A 12 1.47 -11.70 8.41
CA GLU A 12 0.95 -12.91 7.80
C GLU A 12 -0.44 -12.68 7.21
N LYS A 13 -1.31 -11.99 7.96
CA LYS A 13 -2.64 -11.60 7.46
C LYS A 13 -2.54 -10.58 6.34
N ALA A 14 -1.63 -9.60 6.48
CA ALA A 14 -1.38 -8.62 5.43
C ALA A 14 -0.83 -9.29 4.17
N TYR A 15 0.09 -10.25 4.30
CA TYR A 15 0.60 -11.02 3.17
C TYR A 15 -0.52 -11.77 2.45
N ALA A 16 -1.34 -12.51 3.20
CA ALA A 16 -2.46 -13.25 2.63
C ALA A 16 -3.40 -12.33 1.86
N LEU A 17 -3.73 -11.16 2.42
CA LEU A 17 -4.55 -10.14 1.75
C LEU A 17 -3.88 -9.60 0.48
N HIS A 18 -2.57 -9.36 0.48
CA HIS A 18 -1.88 -8.90 -0.74
C HIS A 18 -1.80 -9.98 -1.83
N GLN A 19 -1.93 -11.26 -1.49
CA GLN A 19 -2.02 -12.32 -2.50
C GLN A 19 -3.44 -12.50 -3.06
N THR A 20 -4.46 -11.88 -2.47
CA THR A 20 -5.84 -11.96 -3.02
C THR A 20 -6.11 -10.95 -4.13
N PHE A 21 -5.31 -9.88 -4.24
CA PHE A 21 -5.48 -8.83 -5.24
C PHE A 21 -4.43 -8.97 -6.34
N GLU A 22 -4.85 -8.90 -7.60
CA GLU A 22 -3.96 -8.94 -8.75
C GLU A 22 -3.00 -7.74 -8.79
N GLU A 23 -1.92 -7.84 -9.58
CA GLU A 23 -0.88 -6.80 -9.69
C GLU A 23 -1.43 -5.44 -10.18
N ASP A 24 -2.36 -5.44 -11.14
CA ASP A 24 -3.07 -4.26 -11.62
C ASP A 24 -4.57 -4.53 -11.60
N GLU A 25 -5.26 -3.93 -10.62
CA GLU A 25 -6.72 -3.98 -10.56
C GLU A 25 -7.28 -2.56 -10.65
N ASN A 26 -7.73 -2.16 -11.85
CA ASN A 26 -8.42 -0.90 -12.10
C ASN A 26 -7.65 0.35 -11.62
N GLY A 27 -6.32 0.35 -11.74
CA GLY A 27 -5.47 1.47 -11.31
C GLY A 27 -4.99 1.39 -9.85
N PHE A 28 -5.35 0.32 -9.12
CA PHE A 28 -4.64 -0.11 -7.91
C PHE A 28 -3.49 -1.03 -8.31
N MET A 29 -2.26 -0.54 -8.16
CA MET A 29 -1.06 -1.33 -8.42
C MET A 29 -0.59 -2.02 -7.14
N ASN A 30 -0.73 -3.35 -7.10
CA ASN A 30 -0.29 -4.20 -6.00
C ASN A 30 1.12 -4.74 -6.26
N ALA A 31 2.14 -3.98 -5.84
CA ALA A 31 3.53 -4.41 -5.97
C ALA A 31 3.94 -5.58 -5.04
N ALA A 32 3.03 -6.05 -4.17
CA ALA A 32 3.27 -7.19 -3.30
C ALA A 32 2.68 -8.51 -3.83
N TYR A 33 1.88 -8.47 -4.90
CA TYR A 33 1.33 -9.67 -5.53
C TYR A 33 2.46 -10.55 -6.07
N GLY A 34 2.44 -11.84 -5.76
CA GLY A 34 3.46 -12.80 -6.22
C GLY A 34 4.80 -12.76 -5.49
N LEU A 35 4.99 -11.84 -4.52
CA LEU A 35 6.16 -11.86 -3.65
C LEU A 35 6.15 -13.08 -2.74
N SER A 36 7.34 -13.59 -2.40
CA SER A 36 7.49 -14.52 -1.29
C SER A 36 7.28 -13.81 0.06
N ARG A 37 7.10 -14.58 1.13
CA ARG A 37 6.96 -14.05 2.49
C ARG A 37 8.16 -13.20 2.92
N GLU A 38 9.37 -13.63 2.58
CA GLU A 38 10.59 -12.90 2.91
C GLU A 38 10.68 -11.57 2.15
N GLU A 39 10.33 -11.59 0.86
CA GLU A 39 10.25 -10.37 0.05
C GLU A 39 9.15 -9.43 0.53
N PHE A 40 8.05 -9.98 1.04
CA PHE A 40 6.97 -9.19 1.63
C PHE A 40 7.41 -8.46 2.90
N LEU A 41 8.20 -9.09 3.77
CA LEU A 41 8.77 -8.39 4.93
C LEU A 41 9.68 -7.23 4.51
N GLN A 42 10.50 -7.43 3.47
CA GLN A 42 11.31 -6.35 2.89
C GLN A 42 10.45 -5.26 2.27
N TYR A 43 9.31 -5.63 1.67
CA TYR A 43 8.34 -4.69 1.13
C TYR A 43 7.72 -3.82 2.23
N ILE A 44 7.37 -4.39 3.39
CA ILE A 44 6.86 -3.64 4.56
C ILE A 44 7.89 -2.58 5.00
N GLU A 45 9.15 -2.99 5.20
CA GLU A 45 10.21 -2.05 5.60
C GLU A 45 10.44 -0.95 4.56
N LYS A 46 10.36 -1.30 3.27
CA LYS A 46 10.47 -0.34 2.18
C LYS A 46 9.33 0.68 2.23
N LYS A 47 8.10 0.22 2.50
CA LYS A 47 6.92 1.10 2.63
C LYS A 47 7.04 2.05 3.80
N GLU A 48 7.56 1.59 4.94
CA GLU A 48 7.84 2.45 6.09
C GLU A 48 8.84 3.58 5.72
N LYS A 49 9.95 3.23 5.05
CA LYS A 49 10.94 4.20 4.59
C LYS A 49 10.36 5.20 3.58
N GLN A 50 9.55 4.71 2.64
CA GLN A 50 8.87 5.55 1.65
C GLN A 50 7.88 6.52 2.29
N ALA A 51 7.16 6.11 3.34
CA ALA A 51 6.28 6.99 4.11
C ALA A 51 7.07 8.11 4.82
N GLN A 52 8.32 7.88 5.19
CA GLN A 52 9.24 8.91 5.72
C GLN A 52 9.92 9.75 4.62
N GLY A 53 9.63 9.51 3.35
CA GLY A 53 10.27 10.18 2.22
C GLY A 53 11.67 9.68 1.87
N LYS A 54 12.10 8.55 2.45
CA LYS A 54 13.43 7.97 2.22
C LYS A 54 13.38 6.91 1.13
N GLY A 55 14.34 6.95 0.19
CA GLY A 55 14.45 5.96 -0.88
C GLY A 55 13.30 6.02 -1.90
N LEU A 56 12.63 7.17 -2.02
CA LEU A 56 11.64 7.41 -3.07
C LEU A 56 12.36 7.64 -4.41
N PRO A 57 11.90 7.03 -5.51
CA PRO A 57 12.39 7.35 -6.83
C PRO A 57 12.16 8.83 -7.16
N GLU A 58 12.96 9.39 -8.07
CA GLU A 58 12.88 10.80 -8.39
C GLU A 58 11.46 11.19 -8.85
N GLY A 59 10.92 12.24 -8.22
CA GLY A 59 9.59 12.73 -8.48
C GLY A 59 8.49 12.08 -7.64
N TYR A 60 8.69 10.92 -7.02
CA TYR A 60 7.68 10.27 -6.16
C TYR A 60 7.39 11.07 -4.89
N VAL A 61 6.14 10.95 -4.39
CA VAL A 61 5.72 11.55 -3.12
C VAL A 61 5.61 10.46 -2.04
N PRO A 62 5.91 10.78 -0.77
CA PRO A 62 5.65 9.89 0.34
C PRO A 62 4.20 9.44 0.39
N SER A 63 4.01 8.16 0.65
CA SER A 63 2.71 7.54 0.83
C SER A 63 2.74 6.51 1.93
N THR A 64 1.63 6.38 2.66
CA THR A 64 1.41 5.33 3.65
C THR A 64 0.40 4.34 3.11
N GLU A 65 0.75 3.06 3.22
CA GLU A 65 -0.16 1.95 2.97
C GLU A 65 -0.82 1.53 4.28
N TYR A 66 -2.15 1.50 4.26
CA TYR A 66 -2.98 1.11 5.39
C TYR A 66 -3.75 -0.16 5.07
N ILE A 67 -3.97 -0.97 6.08
CA ILE A 67 -4.85 -2.13 6.04
C ILE A 67 -6.15 -1.78 6.74
N LEU A 68 -7.26 -2.07 6.07
CA LEU A 68 -8.60 -1.97 6.63
C LEU A 68 -8.95 -3.25 7.37
N ILE A 69 -9.28 -3.10 8.65
CA ILE A 69 -9.71 -4.17 9.53
C ILE A 69 -11.19 -3.98 9.86
N ASN A 70 -12.01 -5.02 9.65
CA ASN A 70 -13.43 -5.01 10.01
C ASN A 70 -13.62 -5.14 11.53
N ASP A 71 -14.86 -5.05 12.02
CA ASP A 71 -15.16 -5.14 13.45
C ASP A 71 -14.93 -6.55 14.04
N GLU A 72 -14.80 -7.56 13.18
CA GLU A 72 -14.48 -8.95 13.53
C GLU A 72 -12.97 -9.20 13.60
N GLY A 73 -12.13 -8.22 13.22
CA GLY A 73 -10.66 -8.33 13.24
C GLY A 73 -10.05 -8.93 11.96
N GLU A 74 -10.83 -9.03 10.89
CA GLU A 74 -10.40 -9.53 9.58
C GLU A 74 -9.87 -8.41 8.70
N TYR A 75 -8.94 -8.78 7.83
CA TYR A 75 -8.22 -7.88 6.93
C TYR A 75 -8.99 -7.85 5.62
N VAL A 76 -9.65 -6.74 5.32
CA VAL A 76 -10.66 -6.67 4.24
C VAL A 76 -10.26 -5.74 3.10
N GLY A 77 -9.21 -4.95 3.25
CA GLY A 77 -8.83 -4.01 2.19
C GLY A 77 -7.49 -3.34 2.39
N ILE A 78 -6.98 -2.77 1.30
CA ILE A 78 -5.70 -2.05 1.25
C ILE A 78 -5.96 -0.62 0.75
N PHE A 79 -5.36 0.34 1.44
CA PHE A 79 -5.51 1.77 1.17
C PHE A 79 -4.14 2.41 1.02
N ASN A 80 -3.87 3.07 -0.10
CA ASN A 80 -2.69 3.93 -0.24
C ASN A 80 -3.07 5.40 -0.10
N LEU A 81 -2.53 6.05 0.93
CA LEU A 81 -2.70 7.48 1.18
C LEU A 81 -1.40 8.23 0.87
N ARG A 82 -1.46 9.18 -0.06
CA ARG A 82 -0.33 10.08 -0.36
C ARG A 82 -0.37 11.26 0.60
N HIS A 83 0.79 11.62 1.18
CA HIS A 83 0.87 12.69 2.18
C HIS A 83 0.66 14.08 1.58
N TYR A 84 1.05 14.27 0.31
CA TYR A 84 0.81 15.49 -0.43
C TYR A 84 0.77 15.22 -1.94
N LEU A 85 0.17 16.14 -2.69
CA LEU A 85 0.12 16.09 -4.14
C LEU A 85 1.27 16.91 -4.72
N ASN A 86 1.96 16.39 -5.74
CA ASN A 86 2.85 17.22 -6.57
C ASN A 86 2.27 17.33 -8.00
N LYS A 87 2.57 18.44 -8.68
CA LYS A 87 2.06 18.72 -10.04
C LYS A 87 2.60 17.78 -11.13
N LYS A 88 3.74 17.10 -10.92
CA LYS A 88 4.33 16.15 -11.89
C LYS A 88 3.55 14.83 -12.01
N TRP A 89 2.69 14.50 -11.04
CA TRP A 89 2.05 13.18 -10.94
C TRP A 89 0.72 13.01 -11.66
N LEU A 90 0.10 14.10 -12.11
CA LEU A 90 -1.21 14.02 -12.76
C LEU A 90 -1.18 13.26 -14.11
N PHE A 91 0.01 13.04 -14.68
CA PHE A 91 0.18 12.53 -16.06
C PHE A 91 0.57 11.06 -16.19
N ILE A 92 1.09 10.40 -15.15
CA ILE A 92 1.61 9.01 -15.28
C ILE A 92 0.59 7.96 -14.81
N ASN A 93 -0.28 8.29 -13.85
CA ASN A 93 -1.34 7.40 -13.39
C ASN A 93 -2.62 8.23 -13.20
N LYS A 94 -3.64 7.99 -14.02
CA LYS A 94 -4.96 8.65 -14.01
C LYS A 94 -5.75 8.54 -12.68
N CYS A 95 -5.14 8.14 -11.57
CA CYS A 95 -5.79 8.01 -10.26
C CYS A 95 -5.24 9.04 -9.27
N GLY A 96 -6.04 10.08 -9.04
CA GLY A 96 -5.81 11.08 -8.02
C GLY A 96 -6.29 10.61 -6.65
N TYR A 97 -5.51 10.98 -5.64
CA TYR A 97 -5.86 11.15 -4.23
C TYR A 97 -6.01 9.90 -3.35
N ILE A 98 -6.57 8.79 -3.81
CA ILE A 98 -6.77 7.57 -3.00
C ILE A 98 -6.94 6.37 -3.92
N ASN A 99 -6.04 5.39 -3.81
CA ASN A 99 -6.23 4.07 -4.40
C ASN A 99 -6.69 3.16 -3.27
N GLN A 100 -7.97 2.80 -3.28
CA GLN A 100 -8.62 2.01 -2.24
C GLN A 100 -9.33 0.82 -2.86
N ARG A 101 -9.11 -0.37 -2.27
CA ARG A 101 -9.90 -1.56 -2.57
C ARG A 101 -10.42 -2.16 -1.26
N ILE A 102 -11.74 -2.34 -1.22
CA ILE A 102 -12.55 -3.01 -0.18
C ILE A 102 -13.20 -4.22 -0.86
#